data_AF-A0A8C2V354-F1
#
_entry.id   AF-A0A8C2V354-F1
#
_cell.length_a   1.000
_cell.length_b   1.000
_cell.length_c   1.000
_cell.angle_alpha   90.00
_cell.angle_beta   90.00
_cell.angle_gamma   90.00
#
_symmetry.space_group_name_H-M   'P 1'
#
loop_
_entity.id
_entity.type
_entity.pdbx_description
1 polymer ?
#
loop_
_entity_poly.entity_id
_entity_poly.type
_entity_poly.pdbx_seq_one_letter_code
_entity_poly.pdbx_strand_id
1 'polypeptide(L)'
;MSCVDGQAAFTCICKPGWQGKMCEVDINECKDPLNVNGGCSQICDNTPGSYQCSCRSGFDLLSNKKDCKDVDECSRKPNVCGKAVCRNMPGDYVCECPEGYRYNPQSQACADIDECSENMCAQLCVNYPGGYSCYCDGKKGFKLAHDRQSCEVIPVCLPLNLDKNYELLYLAEQFAGVVLYLKFNLPETNRFSATFDFRTYDSEGVILCAESLDHSAWLLIALRDGKLEIQLKNEFTAQITSGGAVINNGVWNMVSVEELKDSISIKIAKEAVMNINKPANLFKSTNGFVETKIYFSGLPRKVEDALIRPINPRLDGCIRSWNLMNQGTLGAKEIIQEKQNKHCLVTVEKGSYYPGSGIARFSIDYNNKTNAEGWQVNLTLTIRPSEGTGVMFALVSGDTVPFAMALVDSSSRKSQDIIVSVGDTVVSRVEAVRLCSSQQSHVVLGVNRNNLELWTSLKEDIIFSEDLQRRLAILDEAMKGPVATYLGGIPDIPFSATPVNAFYSGCMEVNVNGVQLDLDEAISKHDDIRAHSCPSVWKDTSSS
;
A
#
# COMPACT_ATOMS: atom_id res chain seq x y z
N MET A 1 -90.33 -33.65 -7.97
CA MET A 1 -91.38 -32.63 -8.00
C MET A 1 -92.68 -33.37 -7.80
N SER A 2 -93.35 -33.12 -6.69
CA SER A 2 -94.71 -33.61 -6.44
C SER A 2 -95.54 -32.38 -6.10
N CYS A 3 -96.49 -32.02 -6.97
CA CYS A 3 -97.33 -30.85 -6.76
C CYS A 3 -98.69 -31.31 -6.26
N VAL A 4 -99.07 -30.79 -5.10
CA VAL A 4 -100.34 -31.09 -4.45
C VAL A 4 -101.29 -29.97 -4.81
N ASP A 5 -102.41 -30.29 -5.45
CA ASP A 5 -103.40 -29.31 -5.90
C ASP A 5 -104.35 -28.96 -4.74
N GLY A 6 -104.56 -27.67 -4.51
CA GLY A 6 -105.53 -27.13 -3.56
C GLY A 6 -106.52 -26.23 -4.28
N GLN A 7 -107.74 -26.10 -3.74
CA GLN A 7 -108.82 -25.30 -4.35
C GLN A 7 -108.36 -23.84 -4.58
N ALA A 8 -107.93 -23.57 -5.82
CA ALA A 8 -107.38 -22.32 -6.36
C ALA A 8 -105.89 -21.99 -6.13
N ALA A 9 -105.07 -22.89 -5.58
CA ALA A 9 -103.59 -22.78 -5.59
C ALA A 9 -102.91 -24.15 -5.46
N PHE A 10 -101.90 -24.43 -6.29
CA PHE A 10 -101.08 -25.65 -6.19
C PHE A 10 -99.80 -25.35 -5.38
N THR A 11 -99.36 -26.30 -4.56
CA THR A 11 -98.07 -26.22 -3.84
C THR A 11 -97.16 -27.36 -4.30
N CYS A 12 -96.02 -27.02 -4.89
CA CYS A 12 -95.03 -28.01 -5.30
C CYS A 12 -94.02 -28.30 -4.18
N ILE A 13 -93.87 -29.57 -3.83
CA ILE A 13 -92.76 -30.05 -3.01
C ILE A 13 -91.56 -30.28 -3.94
N CYS A 14 -90.56 -29.41 -3.81
CA CYS A 14 -89.36 -29.44 -4.62
C CYS A 14 -88.43 -30.58 -4.20
N LYS A 15 -87.67 -31.09 -5.18
CA LYS A 15 -86.54 -31.97 -4.86
C LYS A 15 -85.50 -31.12 -4.09
N PRO A 16 -84.67 -31.73 -3.22
CA PRO A 16 -83.55 -31.03 -2.60
C PRO A 16 -82.72 -30.26 -3.65
N GLY A 17 -82.32 -29.02 -3.35
CA GLY A 17 -81.58 -28.14 -4.26
C GLY A 17 -82.43 -27.24 -5.17
N TRP A 18 -83.77 -27.33 -5.12
CA TRP A 18 -84.66 -26.51 -5.96
C TRP A 18 -85.70 -25.74 -5.12
N GLN A 19 -86.05 -24.54 -5.58
CA GLN A 19 -87.04 -23.65 -4.99
C GLN A 19 -87.90 -22.96 -6.07
N GLY A 20 -88.83 -22.10 -5.66
CA GLY A 20 -89.81 -21.49 -6.55
C GLY A 20 -91.16 -22.19 -6.52
N LYS A 21 -92.19 -21.58 -7.11
CA LYS A 21 -93.57 -22.10 -7.06
C LYS A 21 -93.72 -23.40 -7.87
N MET A 22 -92.93 -23.53 -8.93
CA MET A 22 -92.86 -24.69 -9.83
C MET A 22 -91.54 -25.46 -9.68
N CYS A 23 -90.74 -25.19 -8.65
CA CYS A 23 -89.39 -25.75 -8.48
C CYS A 23 -88.45 -25.44 -9.65
N GLU A 24 -88.64 -24.28 -10.26
CA GLU A 24 -87.97 -23.79 -11.47
C GLU A 24 -86.67 -23.03 -11.17
N VAL A 25 -86.47 -22.64 -9.91
CA VAL A 25 -85.32 -21.86 -9.47
C VAL A 25 -84.36 -22.78 -8.72
N ASP A 26 -83.13 -22.85 -9.20
CA ASP A 26 -82.04 -23.53 -8.52
C ASP A 26 -81.66 -22.80 -7.22
N ILE A 27 -81.43 -23.54 -6.13
CA ILE A 27 -80.93 -22.95 -4.89
C ILE A 27 -79.43 -22.75 -5.06
N ASN A 28 -78.96 -21.51 -4.96
CA ASN A 28 -77.51 -21.26 -5.00
C ASN A 28 -76.90 -21.50 -3.62
N GLU A 29 -76.45 -22.73 -3.34
CA GLU A 29 -75.90 -23.06 -2.02
C GLU A 29 -74.60 -22.29 -1.71
N CYS A 30 -73.88 -21.82 -2.73
CA CYS A 30 -72.69 -21.00 -2.54
C CYS A 30 -72.99 -19.59 -2.01
N LYS A 31 -74.23 -19.11 -2.18
CA LYS A 31 -74.70 -17.79 -1.70
C LYS A 31 -75.64 -17.91 -0.50
N ASP A 32 -75.74 -19.08 0.13
CA ASP A 32 -76.57 -19.30 1.30
C ASP A 32 -76.01 -18.53 2.52
N PRO A 33 -76.78 -17.60 3.12
CA PRO A 33 -76.34 -16.86 4.31
C PRO A 33 -76.19 -17.73 5.57
N LEU A 34 -76.82 -18.91 5.62
CA LEU A 34 -76.71 -19.86 6.74
C LEU A 34 -75.55 -20.85 6.59
N ASN A 35 -75.06 -21.06 5.36
CA ASN A 35 -73.96 -21.95 5.05
C ASN A 35 -73.01 -21.25 4.07
N VAL A 36 -72.18 -20.35 4.61
CA VAL A 36 -71.27 -19.50 3.84
C VAL A 36 -70.44 -20.34 2.87
N ASN A 37 -70.44 -19.95 1.58
CA ASN A 37 -69.71 -20.64 0.50
C ASN A 37 -70.10 -22.12 0.34
N GLY A 38 -71.34 -22.51 0.63
CA GLY A 38 -71.79 -23.90 0.59
C GLY A 38 -71.09 -24.82 1.62
N GLY A 39 -70.30 -24.25 2.54
CA GLY A 39 -69.41 -25.00 3.41
C GLY A 39 -68.15 -25.51 2.71
N CYS A 40 -67.82 -25.00 1.53
CA CYS A 40 -66.55 -25.25 0.84
C CYS A 40 -65.44 -24.39 1.47
N SER A 41 -64.26 -24.96 1.68
CA SER A 41 -63.16 -24.22 2.31
C SER A 41 -62.50 -23.19 1.39
N GLN A 42 -62.61 -23.32 0.06
CA GLN A 42 -62.00 -22.40 -0.91
C GLN A 42 -62.99 -21.93 -2.00
N ILE A 43 -63.32 -22.79 -2.98
CA ILE A 43 -64.16 -22.41 -4.12
C ILE A 43 -65.45 -23.25 -4.07
N CYS A 44 -66.59 -22.58 -4.25
CA CYS A 44 -67.89 -23.22 -4.41
C CYS A 44 -68.45 -22.90 -5.79
N ASP A 45 -68.71 -23.95 -6.56
CA ASP A 45 -69.30 -23.87 -7.89
C ASP A 45 -70.74 -24.39 -7.82
N ASN A 46 -71.70 -23.50 -8.04
CA ASN A 46 -73.12 -23.84 -8.05
C ASN A 46 -73.50 -24.57 -9.34
N THR A 47 -74.22 -25.68 -9.23
CA THR A 47 -74.64 -26.51 -10.36
C THR A 47 -76.16 -26.74 -10.32
N PRO A 48 -76.83 -27.05 -11.44
CA PRO A 48 -78.26 -27.30 -11.39
C PRO A 48 -78.65 -28.45 -10.42
N GLY A 49 -79.33 -28.10 -9.33
CA GLY A 49 -79.81 -28.99 -8.29
C GLY A 49 -78.77 -29.41 -7.24
N SER A 50 -77.57 -28.83 -7.24
CA SER A 50 -76.52 -29.11 -6.24
C SER A 50 -75.35 -28.11 -6.34
N TYR A 51 -74.29 -28.34 -5.58
CA TYR A 51 -73.05 -27.58 -5.69
C TYR A 51 -71.85 -28.52 -5.56
N GLN A 52 -70.70 -28.07 -6.05
CA GLN A 52 -69.44 -28.78 -5.86
C GLN A 52 -68.38 -27.83 -5.33
N CYS A 53 -67.54 -28.34 -4.43
CA CYS A 53 -66.38 -27.61 -3.97
C CYS A 53 -65.18 -27.93 -4.85
N SER A 54 -64.38 -26.93 -5.14
CA SER A 54 -63.10 -27.05 -5.84
C SER A 54 -62.01 -26.31 -5.07
N CYS A 55 -60.76 -26.67 -5.34
CA CYS A 55 -59.60 -26.08 -4.69
C CYS A 55 -58.83 -25.19 -5.67
N ARG A 56 -58.21 -24.13 -5.15
CA ARG A 56 -57.28 -23.29 -5.90
C ARG A 56 -56.06 -24.12 -6.30
N SER A 57 -55.33 -23.68 -7.32
CA SER A 57 -54.04 -24.28 -7.70
C SER A 57 -53.11 -24.39 -6.48
N GLY A 58 -52.43 -25.54 -6.35
CA GLY A 58 -51.57 -25.84 -5.19
C GLY A 58 -52.29 -26.55 -4.03
N PHE A 59 -53.57 -26.90 -4.17
CA PHE A 59 -54.34 -27.59 -3.12
C PHE A 59 -55.10 -28.80 -3.68
N ASP A 60 -55.16 -29.89 -2.90
CA ASP A 60 -55.93 -31.10 -3.19
C ASP A 60 -57.22 -31.14 -2.38
N LEU A 61 -58.34 -31.52 -3.02
CA LEU A 61 -59.64 -31.69 -2.36
C LEU A 61 -59.64 -32.95 -1.50
N LEU A 62 -59.96 -32.80 -0.22
CA LEU A 62 -60.03 -33.91 0.74
C LEU A 62 -61.25 -34.80 0.48
N SER A 63 -61.23 -36.00 1.08
CA SER A 63 -62.26 -37.03 0.90
C SER A 63 -63.67 -36.61 1.32
N ASN A 64 -63.79 -35.56 2.15
CA ASN A 64 -65.08 -34.95 2.52
C ASN A 64 -65.69 -34.07 1.42
N LYS A 65 -64.99 -33.91 0.29
CA LYS A 65 -65.38 -33.12 -0.88
C LYS A 65 -65.64 -31.64 -0.58
N LYS A 66 -65.11 -31.11 0.53
CA LYS A 66 -65.35 -29.74 1.00
C LYS A 66 -64.07 -28.98 1.36
N ASP A 67 -63.13 -29.68 1.99
CA ASP A 67 -61.90 -29.08 2.50
C ASP A 67 -60.74 -29.26 1.51
N CYS A 68 -59.90 -28.25 1.41
CA CYS A 68 -58.70 -28.24 0.58
C CYS A 68 -57.45 -28.34 1.46
N LYS A 69 -56.58 -29.31 1.15
CA LYS A 69 -55.27 -29.46 1.78
C LYS A 69 -54.18 -29.01 0.83
N ASP A 70 -53.24 -28.25 1.38
CA ASP A 70 -52.06 -27.79 0.67
C ASP A 70 -51.25 -28.97 0.10
N VAL A 71 -50.83 -28.84 -1.15
CA VAL A 71 -49.95 -29.81 -1.81
C VAL A 71 -48.53 -29.46 -1.42
N ASP A 72 -47.87 -30.36 -0.69
CA ASP A 72 -46.45 -30.18 -0.41
C ASP A 72 -45.62 -30.58 -1.64
N GLU A 73 -45.28 -29.61 -2.50
CA GLU A 73 -44.48 -29.88 -3.69
C GLU A 73 -43.08 -30.40 -3.36
N CYS A 74 -42.52 -30.01 -2.21
CA CYS A 74 -41.21 -30.47 -1.76
C CYS A 74 -41.22 -31.97 -1.43
N SER A 75 -42.27 -32.44 -0.75
CA SER A 75 -42.47 -33.86 -0.47
C SER A 75 -42.89 -34.64 -1.72
N ARG A 76 -43.72 -34.03 -2.59
CA ARG A 76 -44.26 -34.70 -3.79
C ARG A 76 -43.23 -34.83 -4.91
N LYS A 77 -42.34 -33.85 -5.04
CA LYS A 77 -41.26 -33.80 -6.03
C LYS A 77 -39.95 -33.42 -5.33
N PRO A 78 -39.22 -34.40 -4.75
CA PRO A 78 -38.02 -34.13 -3.95
C PRO A 78 -36.94 -33.29 -4.63
N ASN A 79 -36.85 -33.31 -5.97
CA ASN A 79 -35.86 -32.57 -6.75
C ASN A 79 -36.43 -31.32 -7.45
N VAL A 80 -37.58 -30.79 -7.01
CA VAL A 80 -38.22 -29.64 -7.66
C VAL A 80 -37.33 -28.38 -7.65
N CYS A 81 -36.51 -28.23 -6.61
CA CYS A 81 -35.54 -27.13 -6.44
C CYS A 81 -34.09 -27.50 -6.84
N GLY A 82 -33.86 -28.67 -7.42
CA GLY A 82 -32.52 -29.15 -7.75
C GLY A 82 -31.59 -29.20 -6.52
N LYS A 83 -30.59 -28.31 -6.46
CA LYS A 83 -29.63 -28.22 -5.35
C LYS A 83 -30.02 -27.23 -4.23
N ALA A 84 -31.08 -26.44 -4.42
CA ALA A 84 -31.55 -25.47 -3.44
C ALA A 84 -32.46 -26.13 -2.39
N VAL A 85 -32.63 -25.48 -1.23
CA VAL A 85 -33.51 -25.98 -0.16
C VAL A 85 -34.95 -25.67 -0.52
N CYS A 86 -35.78 -26.71 -0.68
CA CYS A 86 -37.20 -26.53 -0.94
C CYS A 86 -37.95 -26.24 0.36
N ARG A 87 -38.69 -25.14 0.40
CA ARG A 87 -39.61 -24.80 1.49
C ARG A 87 -41.03 -24.70 0.96
N ASN A 88 -41.90 -25.57 1.46
CA ASN A 88 -43.30 -25.57 1.10
C ASN A 88 -44.03 -24.34 1.68
N MET A 89 -44.91 -23.73 0.89
CA MET A 89 -45.73 -22.58 1.26
C MET A 89 -47.20 -22.87 0.92
N PRO A 90 -48.18 -22.26 1.59
CA PRO A 90 -49.58 -22.50 1.22
C PRO A 90 -49.88 -22.10 -0.24
N GLY A 91 -50.14 -23.09 -1.09
CA GLY A 91 -50.48 -22.96 -2.50
C GLY A 91 -49.30 -22.94 -3.48
N ASP A 92 -48.05 -23.01 -3.02
CA ASP A 92 -46.83 -23.06 -3.86
C ASP A 92 -45.59 -23.47 -3.04
N TYR A 93 -44.41 -23.46 -3.64
CA TYR A 93 -43.15 -23.71 -2.94
C TYR A 93 -42.11 -22.63 -3.27
N VAL A 94 -41.17 -22.41 -2.36
CA VAL A 94 -40.02 -21.54 -2.61
C VAL A 94 -38.72 -22.34 -2.52
N CYS A 95 -37.83 -22.11 -3.48
CA CYS A 95 -36.48 -22.64 -3.46
C CYS A 95 -35.55 -21.60 -2.82
N GLU A 96 -35.06 -21.90 -1.62
CA GLU A 96 -34.18 -21.03 -0.85
C GLU A 96 -32.72 -21.36 -1.09
N CYS A 97 -31.92 -20.32 -1.26
CA CYS A 97 -30.48 -20.42 -1.39
C CYS A 97 -29.77 -19.88 -0.14
N PRO A 98 -28.52 -20.31 0.11
CA PRO A 98 -27.69 -19.69 1.14
C PRO A 98 -27.54 -18.18 0.93
N GLU A 99 -27.19 -17.45 1.99
CA GLU A 99 -26.87 -16.02 1.91
C GLU A 99 -25.78 -15.76 0.86
N GLY A 100 -25.93 -14.69 0.07
CA GLY A 100 -25.06 -14.38 -1.07
C GLY A 100 -25.40 -15.14 -2.37
N TYR A 101 -26.46 -15.97 -2.38
CA TYR A 101 -26.87 -16.71 -3.58
C TYR A 101 -28.34 -16.49 -3.92
N ARG A 102 -28.64 -16.48 -5.23
CA ARG A 102 -30.00 -16.38 -5.77
C ARG A 102 -30.35 -17.65 -6.53
N TYR A 103 -31.58 -18.15 -6.32
CA TYR A 103 -32.07 -19.30 -7.08
C TYR A 103 -32.26 -18.95 -8.55
N ASN A 104 -31.66 -19.76 -9.43
CA ASN A 104 -31.82 -19.64 -10.87
C ASN A 104 -32.73 -20.79 -11.38
N PRO A 105 -33.96 -20.50 -11.82
CA PRO A 105 -34.90 -21.52 -12.31
C PRO A 105 -34.41 -22.27 -13.55
N GLN A 106 -33.55 -21.67 -14.38
CA GLN A 106 -33.04 -22.28 -15.62
C GLN A 106 -31.99 -23.36 -15.33
N SER A 107 -31.12 -23.11 -14.34
CA SER A 107 -30.10 -24.08 -13.91
C SER A 107 -30.56 -24.95 -12.74
N GLN A 108 -31.72 -24.66 -12.15
CA GLN A 108 -32.25 -25.28 -10.92
C GLN A 108 -31.20 -25.35 -9.81
N ALA A 109 -30.43 -24.26 -9.66
CA ALA A 109 -29.33 -24.18 -8.73
C ALA A 109 -29.18 -22.77 -8.17
N CYS A 110 -28.48 -22.67 -7.05
CA CYS A 110 -28.08 -21.41 -6.46
C CYS A 110 -26.91 -20.82 -7.25
N ALA A 111 -27.14 -19.65 -7.83
CA ALA A 111 -26.12 -18.86 -8.50
C ALA A 111 -25.64 -17.77 -7.53
N ASP A 112 -24.34 -17.53 -7.53
CA ASP A 112 -23.72 -16.44 -6.77
C ASP A 112 -24.33 -15.10 -7.17
N ILE A 113 -24.60 -14.24 -6.17
CA ILE A 113 -25.00 -12.85 -6.41
C ILE A 113 -23.72 -12.07 -6.60
N ASP A 114 -23.59 -11.38 -7.73
CA ASP A 114 -22.46 -10.47 -7.94
C ASP A 114 -22.79 -9.11 -7.32
N GLU A 115 -22.43 -8.92 -6.04
CA GLU A 115 -22.70 -7.65 -5.34
C GLU A 115 -21.88 -6.49 -5.92
N CYS A 116 -20.78 -6.76 -6.62
CA CYS A 116 -20.00 -5.73 -7.29
C CYS A 116 -20.73 -5.13 -8.49
N SER A 117 -21.59 -5.90 -9.16
CA SER A 117 -22.46 -5.39 -10.22
C SER A 117 -23.54 -4.42 -9.71
N GLU A 118 -23.79 -4.39 -8.39
CA GLU A 118 -24.77 -3.49 -7.76
C GLU A 118 -24.14 -2.19 -7.21
N ASN A 119 -22.84 -1.93 -7.47
CA ASN A 119 -22.10 -0.75 -7.00
C ASN A 119 -22.13 -0.56 -5.47
N MET A 120 -22.00 -1.66 -4.72
CA MET A 120 -22.01 -1.65 -3.24
C MET A 120 -20.77 -1.02 -2.60
N CYS A 121 -19.68 -0.83 -3.36
CA CYS A 121 -18.41 -0.28 -2.88
C CYS A 121 -18.16 1.12 -3.44
N ALA A 122 -17.56 2.01 -2.65
CA ALA A 122 -17.25 3.37 -3.07
C ALA A 122 -16.16 3.47 -4.16
N GLN A 123 -15.23 2.52 -4.21
CA GLN A 123 -14.13 2.52 -5.19
C GLN A 123 -13.94 1.16 -5.86
N LEU A 124 -13.35 0.19 -5.15
CA LEU A 124 -12.95 -1.09 -5.72
C LEU A 124 -13.72 -2.22 -5.04
N CYS A 125 -14.12 -3.24 -5.82
CA CYS A 125 -14.91 -4.37 -5.35
C CYS A 125 -14.36 -5.68 -5.90
N VAL A 126 -14.31 -6.72 -5.07
CA VAL A 126 -14.00 -8.09 -5.47
C VAL A 126 -15.14 -8.99 -5.03
N ASN A 127 -15.79 -9.62 -6.00
CA ASN A 127 -16.83 -10.62 -5.78
C ASN A 127 -16.19 -12.00 -5.62
N TYR A 128 -16.71 -12.79 -4.68
CA TYR A 128 -16.31 -14.18 -4.48
C TYR A 128 -17.53 -15.03 -4.10
N PRO A 129 -17.47 -16.36 -4.20
CA PRO A 129 -18.64 -17.19 -3.92
C PRO A 129 -19.24 -16.96 -2.53
N GLY A 130 -20.45 -16.41 -2.48
CA GLY A 130 -21.21 -16.09 -1.27
C GLY A 130 -20.99 -14.70 -0.69
N GLY A 131 -20.29 -13.79 -1.38
CA GLY A 131 -20.22 -12.39 -0.98
C GLY A 131 -19.12 -11.58 -1.67
N TYR A 132 -18.78 -10.44 -1.08
CA TYR A 132 -17.87 -9.48 -1.69
C TYR A 132 -16.98 -8.76 -0.67
N SER A 133 -15.92 -8.13 -1.16
CA SER A 133 -15.06 -7.25 -0.37
C SER A 133 -14.78 -5.94 -1.09
N CYS A 134 -14.92 -4.84 -0.35
CA CYS A 134 -14.59 -3.50 -0.83
C CYS A 134 -13.15 -3.12 -0.45
N TYR A 135 -12.51 -2.40 -1.36
CA TYR A 135 -11.16 -1.87 -1.16
C TYR A 135 -11.11 -0.41 -1.60
N CYS A 136 -10.16 0.31 -1.03
CA CYS A 136 -9.86 1.69 -1.41
C CYS A 136 -8.46 1.78 -2.02
N ASP A 137 -8.26 2.79 -2.86
CA ASP A 137 -6.98 3.08 -3.48
C ASP A 137 -6.04 3.75 -2.48
N GLY A 138 -5.37 2.94 -1.66
CA GLY A 138 -4.42 3.41 -0.65
C GLY A 138 -3.22 4.13 -1.24
N LYS A 139 -2.85 3.85 -2.50
CA LYS A 139 -1.79 4.59 -3.21
C LYS A 139 -2.16 6.04 -3.47
N LYS A 140 -3.46 6.36 -3.44
CA LYS A 140 -4.01 7.73 -3.48
C LYS A 140 -4.38 8.28 -2.11
N GLY A 141 -3.96 7.62 -1.02
CA GLY A 141 -4.21 8.09 0.33
C GLY A 141 -5.62 7.81 0.85
N PHE A 142 -6.29 6.76 0.36
CA PHE A 142 -7.61 6.35 0.86
C PHE A 142 -7.55 5.02 1.62
N LYS A 143 -8.34 4.91 2.68
CA LYS A 143 -8.56 3.67 3.43
C LYS A 143 -10.05 3.36 3.53
N LEU A 144 -10.36 2.10 3.81
CA LEU A 144 -11.73 1.65 4.01
C LEU A 144 -12.28 2.20 5.32
N ALA A 145 -13.49 2.76 5.26
CA ALA A 145 -14.20 3.27 6.42
C ALA A 145 -14.78 2.14 7.27
N HIS A 146 -15.34 2.49 8.44
CA HIS A 146 -15.86 1.54 9.41
C HIS A 146 -17.08 0.73 8.90
N ASP A 147 -17.81 1.26 7.91
CA ASP A 147 -18.94 0.58 7.26
C ASP A 147 -18.50 -0.52 6.27
N ARG A 148 -17.19 -0.65 6.02
CA ARG A 148 -16.58 -1.58 5.06
C ARG A 148 -17.04 -1.39 3.61
N GLN A 149 -17.57 -0.22 3.26
CA GLN A 149 -18.07 0.10 1.92
C GLN A 149 -17.55 1.45 1.41
N SER A 150 -17.47 2.43 2.29
CA SER A 150 -17.02 3.80 1.98
C SER A 150 -15.50 3.92 2.08
N CYS A 151 -14.94 4.93 1.39
CA CYS A 151 -13.53 5.27 1.46
C CYS A 151 -13.33 6.62 2.17
N GLU A 152 -12.39 6.67 3.11
CA GLU A 152 -11.98 7.88 3.81
C GLU A 152 -10.51 8.21 3.52
N VAL A 153 -10.15 9.48 3.58
CA VAL A 153 -8.75 9.92 3.42
C VAL A 153 -7.95 9.45 4.64
N ILE A 154 -6.74 8.95 4.41
CA ILE A 154 -5.80 8.58 5.47
C ILE A 154 -5.37 9.86 6.20
N PRO A 155 -5.67 10.01 7.50
CA PRO A 155 -5.38 11.25 8.20
C PRO A 155 -3.89 11.34 8.57
N VAL A 156 -3.35 12.56 8.45
CA VAL A 156 -2.06 12.90 9.04
C VAL A 156 -2.23 12.97 10.55
N CYS A 157 -1.50 12.11 11.27
CA CYS A 157 -1.56 11.97 12.72
C CYS A 157 -0.38 12.66 13.43
N LEU A 158 0.74 12.88 12.72
CA LEU A 158 1.92 13.58 13.23
C LEU A 158 2.47 14.51 12.13
N PRO A 159 2.24 15.84 12.22
CA PRO A 159 2.75 16.77 11.23
C PRO A 159 4.28 16.90 11.30
N LEU A 160 4.93 16.81 10.16
CA LEU A 160 6.37 16.98 9.98
C LEU A 160 6.68 18.35 9.37
N ASN A 161 7.84 18.92 9.70
CA ASN A 161 8.33 20.14 9.06
C ASN A 161 8.91 19.81 7.69
N LEU A 162 8.12 20.06 6.65
CA LEU A 162 8.51 19.88 5.25
C LEU A 162 8.97 21.19 4.58
N ASP A 163 9.32 22.21 5.36
CA ASP A 163 9.77 23.50 4.85
C ASP A 163 11.05 23.32 4.03
N LYS A 164 11.01 23.89 2.83
CA LYS A 164 12.11 23.88 1.87
C LYS A 164 12.76 25.25 1.80
N ASN A 165 14.07 25.30 1.53
CA ASN A 165 14.77 26.55 1.26
C ASN A 165 15.40 26.52 -0.14
N TYR A 166 14.96 27.44 -0.99
CA TYR A 166 15.35 27.56 -2.41
C TYR A 166 16.82 27.92 -2.63
N GLU A 167 17.54 28.35 -1.58
CA GLU A 167 18.98 28.59 -1.64
C GLU A 167 19.82 27.33 -1.34
N LEU A 168 19.16 26.22 -0.98
CA LEU A 168 19.79 24.96 -0.63
C LEU A 168 19.69 23.98 -1.81
N LEU A 169 20.84 23.56 -2.35
CA LEU A 169 20.95 22.55 -3.39
C LEU A 169 20.85 21.16 -2.77
N TYR A 170 19.83 20.39 -3.19
CA TYR A 170 19.67 19.00 -2.75
C TYR A 170 20.42 18.05 -3.69
N LEU A 171 21.26 17.19 -3.11
CA LEU A 171 22.16 16.32 -3.86
C LEU A 171 21.54 14.97 -4.26
N ALA A 172 20.43 14.55 -3.64
CA ALA A 172 19.73 13.31 -4.00
C ALA A 172 18.41 13.57 -4.73
N GLU A 173 18.39 14.54 -5.67
CA GLU A 173 17.18 14.85 -6.44
C GLU A 173 16.68 13.65 -7.26
N GLN A 174 17.60 12.84 -7.79
CA GLN A 174 17.33 11.66 -8.60
C GLN A 174 18.09 10.46 -8.01
N PHE A 175 17.51 9.27 -8.11
CA PHE A 175 18.14 8.03 -7.64
C PHE A 175 19.38 7.64 -8.45
N ALA A 176 19.49 8.08 -9.70
CA ALA A 176 20.67 7.89 -10.54
C ALA A 176 20.82 9.07 -11.51
N GLY A 177 22.06 9.51 -11.74
CA GLY A 177 22.37 10.56 -12.70
C GLY A 177 23.22 11.68 -12.09
N VAL A 178 23.33 12.78 -12.84
CA VAL A 178 23.97 14.03 -12.41
C VAL A 178 22.87 15.02 -12.09
N VAL A 179 22.91 15.63 -10.90
CA VAL A 179 21.93 16.64 -10.49
C VAL A 179 22.11 17.95 -11.25
N LEU A 180 23.35 18.45 -11.29
CA LEU A 180 23.69 19.72 -11.93
C LEU A 180 25.12 19.64 -12.47
N TYR A 181 25.36 20.25 -13.62
CA TYR A 181 26.73 20.53 -14.07
C TYR A 181 26.89 21.98 -14.50
N LEU A 182 28.09 22.52 -14.26
CA LEU A 182 28.48 23.87 -14.62
C LEU A 182 29.75 23.80 -15.48
N LYS A 183 29.76 24.54 -16.58
CA LYS A 183 30.95 24.69 -17.44
C LYS A 183 31.65 26.01 -17.14
N PHE A 184 32.95 25.94 -16.87
CA PHE A 184 33.81 27.10 -16.68
C PHE A 184 34.80 27.21 -17.83
N ASN A 185 35.05 28.44 -18.28
CA ASN A 185 36.09 28.80 -19.24
C ASN A 185 36.75 30.08 -18.74
N LEU A 186 37.92 29.95 -18.09
CA LEU A 186 38.56 31.02 -17.34
C LEU A 186 40.02 31.21 -17.79
N PRO A 187 40.62 32.41 -17.61
CA PRO A 187 42.04 32.62 -17.88
C PRO A 187 42.93 31.65 -17.09
N GLU A 188 44.07 31.24 -17.67
CA GLU A 188 44.99 30.24 -17.07
C GLU A 188 45.63 30.64 -15.73
N THR A 189 45.50 31.90 -15.33
CA THR A 189 45.88 32.36 -13.99
C THR A 189 44.97 31.79 -12.90
N ASN A 190 43.77 31.29 -13.27
CA ASN A 190 42.84 30.66 -12.34
C ASN A 190 43.23 29.21 -12.11
N ARG A 191 43.28 28.84 -10.83
CA ARG A 191 43.46 27.45 -10.38
C ARG A 191 42.14 26.89 -9.88
N PHE A 192 42.05 25.57 -9.78
CA PHE A 192 40.85 24.95 -9.25
C PHE A 192 40.60 25.40 -7.81
N SER A 193 39.38 25.88 -7.54
CA SER A 193 38.92 26.15 -6.18
C SER A 193 37.45 25.79 -6.05
N ALA A 194 37.10 25.19 -4.92
CA ALA A 194 35.72 24.91 -4.57
C ALA A 194 35.53 25.10 -3.06
N THR A 195 34.74 26.09 -2.68
CA THR A 195 34.35 26.35 -1.29
C THR A 195 32.85 26.27 -1.17
N PHE A 196 32.33 25.56 -0.18
CA PHE A 196 30.88 25.43 0.04
C PHE A 196 30.58 24.97 1.47
N ASP A 197 29.37 25.27 1.95
CA ASP A 197 28.85 24.67 3.17
C ASP A 197 28.14 23.36 2.81
N PHE A 198 28.42 22.29 3.55
CA PHE A 198 27.87 20.96 3.32
C PHE A 198 27.28 20.37 4.60
N ARG A 199 26.15 19.67 4.48
CA ARG A 199 25.48 18.95 5.56
C ARG A 199 24.90 17.64 5.04
N THR A 200 25.12 16.55 5.78
CA THR A 200 24.51 15.24 5.48
C THR A 200 24.50 14.35 6.73
N TYR A 201 23.72 13.26 6.67
CA TYR A 201 23.82 12.09 7.55
C TYR A 201 24.33 10.85 6.81
N ASP A 202 24.46 10.95 5.49
CA ASP A 202 24.98 9.90 4.64
C ASP A 202 26.43 9.59 4.96
N SER A 203 26.86 8.35 4.78
CA SER A 203 28.22 7.93 5.08
C SER A 203 29.11 7.81 3.85
N GLU A 204 28.50 7.66 2.68
CA GLU A 204 29.16 7.52 1.39
C GLU A 204 28.45 8.42 0.36
N GLY A 205 29.15 8.82 -0.71
CA GLY A 205 28.52 9.58 -1.79
C GLY A 205 29.43 10.59 -2.45
N VAL A 206 29.07 11.02 -3.65
CA VAL A 206 29.84 12.03 -4.40
C VAL A 206 29.28 13.42 -4.12
N ILE A 207 30.12 14.33 -3.64
CA ILE A 207 29.72 15.73 -3.42
C ILE A 207 29.84 16.48 -4.75
N LEU A 208 31.04 16.48 -5.33
CA LEU A 208 31.27 17.03 -6.66
C LEU A 208 32.43 16.34 -7.40
N CYS A 209 32.36 16.36 -8.73
CA CYS A 209 33.40 15.90 -9.63
C CYS A 209 33.74 17.00 -10.63
N ALA A 210 35.01 17.39 -10.73
CA ALA A 210 35.51 18.32 -11.73
C ALA A 210 36.29 17.54 -12.81
N GLU A 211 35.98 17.78 -14.08
CA GLU A 211 36.58 17.08 -15.22
C GLU A 211 37.08 18.09 -16.26
N SER A 212 38.20 17.79 -16.93
CA SER A 212 38.65 18.53 -18.11
C SER A 212 37.79 18.21 -19.34
N LEU A 213 37.73 19.12 -20.32
CA LEU A 213 36.92 18.89 -21.53
C LEU A 213 37.42 17.76 -22.43
N ASP A 214 38.73 17.50 -22.41
CA ASP A 214 39.37 16.40 -23.13
C ASP A 214 39.31 15.07 -22.35
N HIS A 215 38.74 15.08 -21.13
CA HIS A 215 38.62 13.93 -20.23
C HIS A 215 39.98 13.34 -19.77
N SER A 216 41.07 14.07 -19.93
CA SER A 216 42.42 13.62 -19.54
C SER A 216 42.69 13.79 -18.04
N ALA A 217 41.96 14.68 -17.37
CA ALA A 217 42.13 14.96 -15.96
C ALA A 217 40.79 15.16 -15.22
N TRP A 218 40.75 14.71 -13.97
CA TRP A 218 39.59 14.88 -13.09
C TRP A 218 39.98 14.92 -11.61
N LEU A 219 39.12 15.53 -10.81
CA LEU A 219 39.17 15.57 -9.36
C LEU A 219 37.78 15.31 -8.80
N LEU A 220 37.70 14.36 -7.88
CA LEU A 220 36.51 13.94 -7.17
C LEU A 220 36.61 14.38 -5.70
N ILE A 221 35.54 15.00 -5.22
CA ILE A 221 35.31 15.27 -3.80
C ILE A 221 34.13 14.42 -3.37
N ALA A 222 34.39 13.47 -2.49
CA ALA A 222 33.42 12.49 -2.04
C ALA A 222 33.44 12.35 -0.52
N LEU A 223 32.44 11.64 -0.02
CA LEU A 223 32.35 11.21 1.36
C LEU A 223 32.54 9.70 1.41
N ARG A 224 33.27 9.21 2.42
CA ARG A 224 33.36 7.78 2.73
C ARG A 224 33.59 7.57 4.21
N ASP A 225 32.84 6.64 4.81
CA ASP A 225 32.81 6.42 6.26
C ASP A 225 32.58 7.74 7.03
N GLY A 226 31.80 8.65 6.43
CA GLY A 226 31.52 10.00 6.95
C GLY A 226 32.68 11.00 6.89
N LYS A 227 33.82 10.66 6.26
CA LYS A 227 34.99 11.54 6.09
C LYS A 227 35.15 11.97 4.64
N LEU A 228 35.83 13.09 4.41
CA LEU A 228 36.15 13.52 3.05
C LEU A 228 37.18 12.59 2.41
N GLU A 229 36.91 12.18 1.17
CA GLU A 229 37.78 11.43 0.29
C GLU A 229 37.98 12.24 -1.00
N ILE A 230 39.24 12.51 -1.35
CA ILE A 230 39.62 13.12 -2.61
C ILE A 230 40.28 12.07 -3.49
N GLN A 231 39.77 11.92 -4.70
CA GLN A 231 40.44 11.17 -5.75
C GLN A 231 40.78 12.12 -6.89
N LEU A 232 41.98 12.05 -7.44
CA LEU A 232 42.33 12.83 -8.62
C LEU A 232 43.21 12.03 -9.55
N LYS A 233 43.06 12.33 -10.84
CA LYS A 233 43.86 11.75 -11.90
C LYS A 233 44.17 12.83 -12.93
N ASN A 234 45.41 12.89 -13.37
CA ASN A 234 45.85 13.60 -14.56
C ASN A 234 46.97 12.80 -15.24
N GLU A 235 47.62 13.38 -16.24
CA GLU A 235 48.71 12.71 -16.98
C GLU A 235 49.95 12.40 -16.13
N PHE A 236 50.10 13.04 -14.96
CA PHE A 236 51.30 12.93 -14.13
C PHE A 236 51.08 12.12 -12.86
N THR A 237 49.86 12.09 -12.34
CA THR A 237 49.53 11.50 -11.03
C THR A 237 48.13 10.93 -11.00
N ALA A 238 47.97 9.81 -10.29
CA ALA A 238 46.69 9.32 -9.80
C ALA A 238 46.83 9.13 -8.29
N GLN A 239 46.04 9.85 -7.49
CA GLN A 239 46.12 9.81 -6.04
C GLN A 239 44.75 9.79 -5.40
N ILE A 240 44.66 9.10 -4.26
CA ILE A 240 43.52 9.07 -3.36
C ILE A 240 43.98 9.50 -1.97
N THR A 241 43.20 10.34 -1.30
CA THR A 241 43.49 10.77 0.07
C THR A 241 42.18 10.94 0.82
N SER A 242 42.06 10.26 1.96
CA SER A 242 40.90 10.37 2.84
C SER A 242 41.37 10.83 4.21
N GLY A 243 40.65 11.77 4.83
CA GLY A 243 41.13 12.41 6.05
C GLY A 243 40.18 13.47 6.59
N GLY A 244 40.62 14.10 7.68
CA GLY A 244 39.79 15.02 8.47
C GLY A 244 38.85 14.31 9.44
N ALA A 245 37.99 15.14 10.07
CA ALA A 245 36.97 14.67 11.00
C ALA A 245 35.79 14.03 10.25
N VAL A 246 35.00 13.23 10.97
CA VAL A 246 33.71 12.73 10.50
C VAL A 246 32.72 13.91 10.47
N ILE A 247 32.11 14.17 9.31
CA ILE A 247 31.26 15.36 9.07
C ILE A 247 29.79 15.03 8.74
N ASN A 248 29.39 13.75 8.80
CA ASN A 248 28.01 13.31 8.54
C ASN A 248 27.11 13.29 9.79
N ASN A 249 27.16 14.37 10.56
CA ASN A 249 26.40 14.51 11.80
C ASN A 249 25.15 15.40 11.65
N GLY A 250 24.78 15.76 10.42
CA GLY A 250 23.68 16.69 10.14
C GLY A 250 23.96 18.15 10.53
N VAL A 251 25.22 18.53 10.78
CA VAL A 251 25.63 19.92 10.99
C VAL A 251 26.26 20.48 9.72
N TRP A 252 26.12 21.80 9.51
CA TRP A 252 26.77 22.50 8.41
C TRP A 252 28.28 22.61 8.64
N ASN A 253 29.06 22.13 7.68
CA ASN A 253 30.51 22.20 7.67
C ASN A 253 30.98 22.98 6.44
N MET A 254 31.84 23.98 6.63
CA MET A 254 32.47 24.69 5.51
C MET A 254 33.63 23.85 4.98
N VAL A 255 33.51 23.37 3.74
CA VAL A 255 34.54 22.63 3.03
C VAL A 255 35.19 23.54 2.00
N SER A 256 36.51 23.54 1.93
CA SER A 256 37.27 24.23 0.88
C SER A 256 38.32 23.29 0.29
N VAL A 257 38.40 23.24 -1.04
CA VAL A 257 39.44 22.56 -1.80
C VAL A 257 40.11 23.59 -2.69
N GLU A 258 41.38 23.86 -2.43
CA GLU A 258 42.16 24.92 -3.08
C GLU A 258 43.41 24.33 -3.75
N GLU A 259 43.52 24.51 -5.05
CA GLU A 259 44.71 24.16 -5.80
C GLU A 259 45.81 25.23 -5.58
N LEU A 260 46.87 24.83 -4.89
CA LEU A 260 48.07 25.62 -4.67
C LEU A 260 49.13 25.33 -5.75
N LYS A 261 50.35 25.85 -5.58
CA LYS A 261 51.39 25.72 -6.62
C LYS A 261 51.79 24.26 -6.79
N ASP A 262 52.18 23.63 -5.69
CA ASP A 262 52.76 22.27 -5.66
C ASP A 262 51.88 21.28 -4.88
N SER A 263 50.69 21.71 -4.43
CA SER A 263 49.77 20.86 -3.69
C SER A 263 48.30 21.27 -3.87
N ILE A 264 47.39 20.43 -3.39
CA ILE A 264 45.97 20.73 -3.20
C ILE A 264 45.71 20.69 -1.70
N SER A 265 45.21 21.80 -1.15
CA SER A 265 44.86 21.90 0.27
C SER A 265 43.36 21.70 0.45
N ILE A 266 42.99 20.81 1.36
CA ILE A 266 41.61 20.58 1.75
C ILE A 266 41.42 21.06 3.17
N LYS A 267 40.38 21.88 3.39
CA LYS A 267 40.06 22.48 4.69
C LYS A 267 38.64 22.16 5.10
N ILE A 268 38.44 21.94 6.40
CA ILE A 268 37.13 21.86 7.05
C ILE A 268 37.09 22.94 8.12
N ALA A 269 36.05 23.77 8.13
CA ALA A 269 35.92 24.90 9.07
C ALA A 269 37.15 25.83 9.07
N LYS A 270 37.79 26.01 7.90
CA LYS A 270 39.03 26.77 7.67
C LYS A 270 40.32 26.13 8.19
N GLU A 271 40.26 24.96 8.81
CA GLU A 271 41.41 24.20 9.26
C GLU A 271 41.86 23.21 8.17
N ALA A 272 43.15 23.19 7.84
CA ALA A 272 43.69 22.27 6.84
C ALA A 272 43.70 20.83 7.37
N VAL A 273 42.95 19.94 6.72
CA VAL A 273 42.78 18.54 7.14
C VAL A 273 43.52 17.55 6.23
N MET A 274 43.76 17.93 4.97
CA MET A 274 44.53 17.14 4.02
C MET A 274 45.35 18.04 3.12
N ASN A 275 46.51 17.54 2.67
CA ASN A 275 47.35 18.19 1.69
C ASN A 275 47.88 17.12 0.72
N ILE A 276 47.56 17.28 -0.56
CA ILE A 276 47.91 16.34 -1.61
C ILE A 276 48.98 16.97 -2.47
N ASN A 277 50.16 16.35 -2.56
CA ASN A 277 51.25 16.88 -3.41
C ASN A 277 50.95 16.62 -4.88
N LYS A 278 51.07 17.65 -5.73
CA LYS A 278 50.88 17.55 -7.18
C LYS A 278 52.11 18.11 -7.92
N PRO A 279 52.58 17.44 -8.98
CA PRO A 279 53.74 17.90 -9.75
C PRO A 279 53.39 18.96 -10.81
N ALA A 280 52.11 19.12 -11.15
CA ALA A 280 51.64 20.02 -12.20
C ALA A 280 50.25 20.59 -11.87
N ASN A 281 49.73 21.47 -12.71
CA ASN A 281 48.34 21.94 -12.60
C ASN A 281 47.35 20.79 -12.81
N LEU A 282 46.21 20.86 -12.12
CA LEU A 282 45.17 19.82 -12.20
C LEU A 282 44.57 19.75 -13.62
N PHE A 283 44.27 20.90 -14.21
CA PHE A 283 43.71 21.02 -15.55
C PHE A 283 44.68 21.75 -16.48
N LYS A 284 44.78 21.25 -17.72
CA LYS A 284 45.61 21.88 -18.76
C LYS A 284 44.97 23.17 -19.26
N SER A 285 45.80 24.18 -19.54
CA SER A 285 45.36 25.35 -20.29
C SER A 285 45.41 25.07 -21.80
N THR A 286 44.39 25.52 -22.52
CA THR A 286 44.32 25.53 -23.98
C THR A 286 44.11 26.96 -24.43
N ASN A 287 44.98 27.48 -25.29
CA ASN A 287 44.94 28.87 -25.77
C ASN A 287 44.89 29.94 -24.66
N GLY A 288 45.55 29.68 -23.51
CA GLY A 288 45.57 30.60 -22.36
C GLY A 288 44.32 30.53 -21.46
N PHE A 289 43.44 29.56 -21.68
CA PHE A 289 42.24 29.33 -20.88
C PHE A 289 42.24 27.94 -20.24
N VAL A 290 41.70 27.83 -19.04
CA VAL A 290 41.38 26.56 -18.37
C VAL A 290 39.88 26.33 -18.52
N GLU A 291 39.53 25.22 -19.15
CA GLU A 291 38.15 24.77 -19.29
C GLU A 291 37.88 23.53 -18.43
N THR A 292 36.85 23.60 -17.59
CA THR A 292 36.43 22.49 -16.73
C THR A 292 34.92 22.40 -16.61
N LYS A 293 34.43 21.17 -16.40
CA LYS A 293 33.04 20.90 -16.03
C LYS A 293 33.00 20.40 -14.60
N ILE A 294 32.17 21.03 -13.77
CA ILE A 294 31.92 20.60 -12.40
C ILE A 294 30.53 20.00 -12.32
N TYR A 295 30.47 18.74 -11.90
CA TYR A 295 29.27 17.93 -11.73
C TYR A 295 28.98 17.81 -10.23
N PHE A 296 27.74 18.09 -9.83
CA PHE A 296 27.26 17.87 -8.46
C PHE A 296 26.53 16.53 -8.37
N SER A 297 26.83 15.77 -7.32
CA SER A 297 26.17 14.49 -6.99
C SER A 297 25.92 13.61 -8.20
N GLY A 298 27.02 13.07 -8.72
CA GLY A 298 27.05 12.25 -9.92
C GLY A 298 28.43 12.26 -10.58
N LEU A 299 28.65 11.29 -11.45
CA LEU A 299 29.91 11.08 -12.15
C LEU A 299 29.68 11.10 -13.67
N PRO A 300 30.54 11.77 -14.45
CA PRO A 300 30.63 11.52 -15.88
C PRO A 300 31.02 10.05 -16.11
N ARG A 301 30.39 9.37 -17.08
CA ARG A 301 30.64 7.94 -17.37
C ARG A 301 32.13 7.59 -17.50
N LYS A 302 32.91 8.44 -18.19
CA LYS A 302 34.35 8.23 -18.38
C LYS A 302 35.15 8.31 -17.07
N VAL A 303 34.69 9.12 -16.12
CA VAL A 303 35.32 9.23 -14.80
C VAL A 303 34.95 8.02 -13.95
N GLU A 304 33.68 7.61 -13.99
CA GLU A 304 33.17 6.44 -13.27
C GLU A 304 33.98 5.17 -13.61
N ASP A 305 34.22 4.92 -14.89
CA ASP A 305 35.05 3.80 -15.38
C ASP A 305 36.53 3.90 -14.97
N ALA A 306 37.00 5.10 -14.60
CA ALA A 306 38.40 5.41 -14.36
C ALA A 306 38.74 5.71 -12.89
N LEU A 307 37.77 5.61 -11.98
CA LEU A 307 37.95 5.86 -10.54
C LEU A 307 39.09 5.00 -9.98
N ILE A 308 39.89 5.59 -9.09
CA ILE A 308 40.96 4.87 -8.40
C ILE A 308 40.36 3.87 -7.42
N ARG A 309 39.30 4.30 -6.72
CA ARG A 309 38.50 3.48 -5.82
C ARG A 309 37.02 3.68 -6.14
N PRO A 310 36.27 2.62 -6.49
CA PRO A 310 34.83 2.72 -6.73
C PRO A 310 34.09 3.29 -5.53
N ILE A 311 32.99 3.99 -5.79
CA ILE A 311 32.14 4.61 -4.77
C ILE A 311 30.68 4.56 -5.26
N ASN A 312 29.73 4.38 -4.34
CA ASN A 312 28.33 4.67 -4.67
C ASN A 312 28.17 6.20 -4.78
N PRO A 313 27.79 6.76 -5.94
CA PRO A 313 27.75 8.21 -6.11
C PRO A 313 26.56 8.88 -5.43
N ARG A 314 25.53 8.13 -5.04
CA ARG A 314 24.31 8.64 -4.40
C ARG A 314 24.66 9.32 -3.08
N LEU A 315 24.06 10.47 -2.82
CA LEU A 315 24.35 11.24 -1.63
C LEU A 315 23.13 12.04 -1.15
N ASP A 316 22.54 11.62 -0.04
CA ASP A 316 21.49 12.39 0.64
C ASP A 316 22.11 13.56 1.44
N GLY A 317 22.56 14.57 0.69
CA GLY A 317 23.29 15.73 1.19
C GLY A 317 22.71 17.05 0.73
N CYS A 318 23.16 18.10 1.39
CA CYS A 318 22.75 19.46 1.10
C CYS A 318 23.94 20.40 1.00
N ILE A 319 23.95 21.28 0.00
CA ILE A 319 24.99 22.29 -0.22
C ILE A 319 24.40 23.69 -0.22
N ARG A 320 25.14 24.66 0.33
CA ARG A 320 24.89 26.11 0.20
C ARG A 320 26.17 26.91 0.16
N SER A 321 26.06 28.23 0.03
CA SER A 321 27.19 29.17 0.15
C SER A 321 28.38 28.82 -0.78
N TRP A 322 28.12 28.27 -1.97
CA TRP A 322 29.18 27.79 -2.86
C TRP A 322 29.92 28.93 -3.55
N ASN A 323 31.22 28.78 -3.72
CA ASN A 323 32.08 29.61 -4.54
C ASN A 323 33.01 28.68 -5.31
N LEU A 324 32.72 28.52 -6.61
CA LEU A 324 33.47 27.64 -7.50
C LEU A 324 34.36 28.49 -8.40
N MET A 325 35.60 28.05 -8.60
CA MET A 325 36.58 28.69 -9.46
C MET A 325 36.78 30.19 -9.17
N ASN A 326 36.55 30.60 -7.92
CA ASN A 326 36.55 32.00 -7.45
C ASN A 326 35.60 32.94 -8.23
N GLN A 327 34.51 32.41 -8.81
CA GLN A 327 33.55 33.20 -9.59
C GLN A 327 32.35 33.72 -8.76
N GLY A 328 32.32 33.44 -7.46
CA GLY A 328 31.20 33.81 -6.59
C GLY A 328 29.94 32.96 -6.82
N THR A 329 28.78 33.50 -6.46
CA THR A 329 27.50 32.75 -6.36
C THR A 329 26.48 33.07 -7.46
N LEU A 330 26.59 34.23 -8.12
CA LEU A 330 25.52 34.85 -8.93
C LEU A 330 24.97 33.92 -10.04
N GLY A 331 25.83 33.28 -10.84
CA GLY A 331 25.35 32.43 -11.95
C GLY A 331 24.80 31.06 -11.52
N ALA A 332 25.30 30.49 -10.44
CA ALA A 332 24.85 29.16 -9.98
C ALA A 332 23.56 29.25 -9.14
N LYS A 333 23.33 30.37 -8.43
CA LYS A 333 22.11 30.60 -7.64
C LYS A 333 20.85 30.63 -8.51
N GLU A 334 20.90 31.35 -9.62
CA GLU A 334 19.78 31.45 -10.57
C GLU A 334 19.46 30.08 -11.19
N ILE A 335 20.48 29.33 -11.62
CA ILE A 335 20.31 27.99 -12.20
C ILE A 335 19.65 27.03 -11.21
N ILE A 336 20.06 27.06 -9.93
CA ILE A 336 19.49 26.18 -8.90
C ILE A 336 18.04 26.54 -8.61
N GLN A 337 17.70 27.83 -8.54
CA GLN A 337 16.33 28.27 -8.33
C GLN A 337 15.40 27.94 -9.50
N GLU A 338 15.88 27.99 -10.73
CA GLU A 338 15.07 27.71 -11.91
C GLU A 338 14.95 26.22 -12.25
N LYS A 339 15.99 25.42 -11.94
CA LYS A 339 16.09 24.03 -12.46
C LYS A 339 15.88 22.93 -11.43
N GLN A 340 15.95 23.20 -10.13
CA GLN A 340 15.71 22.15 -9.13
C GLN A 340 14.22 21.99 -8.83
N ASN A 341 13.74 20.75 -8.94
CA ASN A 341 12.40 20.39 -8.50
C ASN A 341 12.35 20.06 -7.00
N LYS A 342 13.52 19.79 -6.40
CA LYS A 342 13.67 19.39 -5.00
C LYS A 342 14.73 20.22 -4.29
N HIS A 343 14.31 20.92 -3.25
CA HIS A 343 15.22 21.60 -2.33
C HIS A 343 15.41 20.81 -1.04
N CYS A 344 16.49 21.12 -0.33
CA CYS A 344 16.70 20.55 0.99
C CYS A 344 15.64 21.02 1.97
N LEU A 345 15.30 20.14 2.90
CA LEU A 345 14.54 20.49 4.08
C LEU A 345 15.38 21.36 5.02
N VAL A 346 14.75 22.36 5.64
CA VAL A 346 15.43 23.28 6.56
C VAL A 346 15.96 22.53 7.77
N THR A 347 15.10 21.73 8.41
CA THR A 347 15.38 20.93 9.60
C THR A 347 15.25 19.44 9.30
N VAL A 348 16.31 18.70 9.60
CA VAL A 348 16.38 17.24 9.41
C VAL A 348 17.05 16.58 10.59
N GLU A 349 16.67 15.34 10.83
CA GLU A 349 17.20 14.40 11.80
C GLU A 349 17.71 13.16 11.06
N LYS A 350 18.48 12.32 11.74
CA LYS A 350 18.96 11.06 11.19
C LYS A 350 17.81 10.09 10.95
N GLY A 351 17.83 9.41 9.80
CA GLY A 351 16.92 8.32 9.44
C GLY A 351 16.35 8.51 8.04
N SER A 352 15.67 7.50 7.52
CA SER A 352 15.09 7.57 6.17
C SER A 352 13.65 8.09 6.19
N TYR A 353 13.30 8.95 5.24
CA TYR A 353 11.95 9.52 5.13
C TYR A 353 11.19 8.97 3.93
N TYR A 354 10.01 8.45 4.22
CA TYR A 354 9.03 7.99 3.25
C TYR A 354 7.87 8.98 3.23
N PRO A 355 7.61 9.67 2.10
CA PRO A 355 6.58 10.71 2.04
C PRO A 355 5.18 10.21 1.71
N GLY A 356 4.96 8.88 1.64
CA GLY A 356 3.68 8.32 1.23
C GLY A 356 3.41 8.32 -0.29
N SER A 357 4.45 8.45 -1.13
CA SER A 357 4.30 8.51 -2.60
C SER A 357 5.00 7.40 -3.37
N GLY A 358 5.73 6.49 -2.72
CA GLY A 358 6.50 5.48 -3.44
C GLY A 358 7.16 4.43 -2.56
N ILE A 359 8.00 3.62 -3.19
CA ILE A 359 8.59 2.40 -2.60
C ILE A 359 10.08 2.30 -2.86
N ALA A 360 10.76 1.50 -2.05
CA ALA A 360 12.12 1.03 -2.29
C ALA A 360 12.14 -0.49 -2.41
N ARG A 361 12.95 -1.04 -3.33
CA ARG A 361 13.05 -2.47 -3.63
C ARG A 361 14.47 -2.98 -3.38
N PHE A 362 14.58 -4.11 -2.71
CA PHE A 362 15.80 -4.85 -2.46
C PHE A 362 15.68 -6.30 -2.92
N SER A 363 16.83 -6.94 -3.12
CA SER A 363 16.96 -8.39 -3.28
C SER A 363 17.81 -8.91 -2.13
N ILE A 364 17.18 -9.58 -1.18
CA ILE A 364 17.82 -10.08 0.05
C ILE A 364 17.73 -11.60 0.05
N ASP A 365 18.85 -12.27 0.34
CA ASP A 365 18.86 -13.71 0.58
C ASP A 365 18.45 -14.00 2.03
N TYR A 366 17.33 -14.70 2.17
CA TYR A 366 16.75 -15.08 3.45
C TYR A 366 17.06 -16.52 3.86
N ASN A 367 17.87 -17.25 3.10
CA ASN A 367 18.28 -18.60 3.46
C ASN A 367 19.06 -18.59 4.79
N ASN A 368 18.71 -19.53 5.65
CA ASN A 368 19.27 -19.61 6.98
C ASN A 368 20.67 -20.25 6.93
N LYS A 369 21.68 -19.48 7.36
CA LYS A 369 23.09 -19.92 7.34
C LYS A 369 23.38 -21.09 8.29
N THR A 370 22.61 -21.25 9.37
CA THR A 370 22.78 -22.36 10.33
C THR A 370 21.94 -23.58 9.96
N ASN A 371 20.86 -23.40 9.18
CA ASN A 371 20.04 -24.49 8.67
C ASN A 371 19.78 -24.29 7.18
N ALA A 372 20.61 -24.92 6.35
CA ALA A 372 20.58 -24.74 4.89
C ALA A 372 19.24 -25.13 4.21
N GLU A 373 18.36 -25.87 4.90
CA GLU A 373 17.02 -26.24 4.40
C GLU A 373 15.90 -25.29 4.89
N GLY A 374 16.24 -24.17 5.52
CA GLY A 374 15.26 -23.21 6.03
C GLY A 374 15.58 -21.77 5.66
N TRP A 375 14.57 -20.92 5.71
CA TRP A 375 14.71 -19.47 5.61
C TRP A 375 14.37 -18.81 6.95
N GLN A 376 14.88 -17.60 7.17
CA GLN A 376 14.54 -16.80 8.33
C GLN A 376 14.55 -15.32 7.97
N VAL A 377 13.48 -14.62 8.39
CA VAL A 377 13.32 -13.19 8.24
C VAL A 377 13.24 -12.58 9.65
N ASN A 378 14.33 -11.96 10.09
CA ASN A 378 14.38 -11.18 11.32
C ASN A 378 14.40 -9.70 10.93
N LEU A 379 13.36 -8.97 11.31
CA LEU A 379 13.19 -7.54 11.05
C LEU A 379 13.28 -6.76 12.34
N THR A 380 14.05 -5.68 12.33
CA THR A 380 13.97 -4.64 13.35
C THR A 380 13.69 -3.32 12.64
N LEU A 381 12.55 -2.70 12.97
CA LEU A 381 12.16 -1.41 12.44
C LEU A 381 12.21 -0.36 13.55
N THR A 382 12.80 0.79 13.24
CA THR A 382 12.70 2.00 14.05
C THR A 382 11.83 2.99 13.28
N ILE A 383 10.62 3.25 13.76
CA ILE A 383 9.59 3.99 13.03
C ILE A 383 9.12 5.25 13.76
N ARG A 384 8.78 6.27 13.00
CA ARG A 384 8.03 7.45 13.43
C ARG A 384 7.03 7.83 12.33
N PRO A 385 5.84 7.20 12.32
CA PRO A 385 4.81 7.43 11.31
C PRO A 385 4.25 8.86 11.36
N SER A 386 3.98 9.45 10.20
CA SER A 386 3.21 10.69 10.04
C SER A 386 1.75 10.46 9.69
N GLU A 387 1.41 9.28 9.17
CA GLU A 387 0.06 8.81 8.90
C GLU A 387 -0.18 7.47 9.59
N GLY A 388 -1.46 7.17 9.88
CA GLY A 388 -1.84 5.99 10.66
C GLY A 388 -1.99 4.70 9.86
N THR A 389 -1.94 4.75 8.53
CA THR A 389 -2.11 3.58 7.66
C THR A 389 -1.03 3.55 6.58
N GLY A 390 -0.40 2.38 6.37
CA GLY A 390 0.60 2.21 5.31
C GLY A 390 1.46 0.96 5.46
N VAL A 391 1.93 0.41 4.35
CA VAL A 391 2.80 -0.78 4.35
C VAL A 391 4.24 -0.39 4.66
N MET A 392 4.79 -0.96 5.73
CA MET A 392 6.18 -0.71 6.14
C MET A 392 7.15 -1.64 5.40
N PHE A 393 6.82 -2.94 5.36
CA PHE A 393 7.65 -3.99 4.81
C PHE A 393 6.78 -5.02 4.09
N ALA A 394 7.19 -5.45 2.90
CA ALA A 394 6.53 -6.52 2.17
C ALA A 394 7.53 -7.42 1.43
N LEU A 395 7.19 -8.71 1.35
CA LEU A 395 7.80 -9.67 0.45
C LEU A 395 6.84 -9.89 -0.72
N VAL A 396 7.35 -9.79 -1.94
CA VAL A 396 6.57 -9.89 -3.18
C VAL A 396 7.15 -10.98 -4.06
N SER A 397 6.28 -11.86 -4.58
CA SER A 397 6.64 -12.90 -5.55
C SER A 397 5.64 -12.92 -6.69
N GLY A 398 6.08 -12.52 -7.89
CA GLY A 398 5.20 -12.26 -9.03
C GLY A 398 4.16 -11.20 -8.67
N ASP A 399 2.87 -11.53 -8.86
CA ASP A 399 1.72 -10.65 -8.56
C ASP A 399 1.13 -10.87 -7.15
N THR A 400 1.86 -11.56 -6.26
CA THR A 400 1.39 -11.90 -4.92
C THR A 400 2.22 -11.24 -3.83
N VAL A 401 1.59 -10.98 -2.68
CA VAL A 401 2.24 -10.51 -1.45
C VAL A 401 2.24 -11.64 -0.43
N PRO A 402 3.18 -12.61 -0.51
CA PRO A 402 3.24 -13.72 0.45
C PRO A 402 3.44 -13.26 1.90
N PHE A 403 3.97 -12.06 2.14
CA PHE A 403 4.11 -11.52 3.49
C PHE A 403 4.13 -9.99 3.49
N ALA A 404 3.40 -9.37 4.41
CA ALA A 404 3.48 -7.93 4.62
C ALA A 404 3.25 -7.53 6.09
N MET A 405 3.97 -6.51 6.52
CA MET A 405 3.76 -5.79 7.77
C MET A 405 3.31 -4.36 7.47
N ALA A 406 2.19 -3.96 8.05
CA ALA A 406 1.57 -2.66 7.82
C ALA A 406 1.05 -2.02 9.11
N LEU A 407 0.90 -0.70 9.06
CA LEU A 407 0.16 0.09 10.04
C LEU A 407 -1.27 0.27 9.56
N VAL A 408 -2.21 0.25 10.50
CA VAL A 408 -3.61 0.63 10.27
C VAL A 408 -4.11 1.46 11.44
N ASP A 409 -5.03 2.40 11.17
CA ASP A 409 -5.69 3.13 12.25
C ASP A 409 -6.49 2.17 13.14
N SER A 410 -6.35 2.36 14.45
CA SER A 410 -7.11 1.60 15.44
C SER A 410 -8.50 2.21 15.63
N SER A 411 -9.40 1.45 16.28
CA SER A 411 -10.72 1.95 16.68
C SER A 411 -10.65 3.12 17.68
N SER A 412 -9.53 3.24 18.40
CA SER A 412 -9.23 4.40 19.25
C SER A 412 -8.58 5.52 18.43
N ARG A 413 -9.18 6.72 18.48
CA ARG A 413 -8.80 7.92 17.68
C ARG A 413 -7.35 8.42 17.84
N LYS A 414 -6.52 7.78 18.67
CA LYS A 414 -5.13 8.20 18.95
C LYS A 414 -4.10 7.06 18.89
N SER A 415 -4.50 5.89 18.43
CA SER A 415 -3.64 4.72 18.38
C SER A 415 -3.71 4.02 17.03
N GLN A 416 -2.66 3.29 16.73
CA GLN A 416 -2.48 2.50 15.52
C GLN A 416 -2.36 1.04 15.91
N ASP A 417 -2.77 0.16 15.01
CA ASP A 417 -2.46 -1.26 15.11
C ASP A 417 -1.32 -1.59 14.15
N ILE A 418 -0.45 -2.52 14.56
CA ILE A 418 0.51 -3.16 13.66
C ILE A 418 -0.11 -4.49 13.24
N ILE A 419 -0.27 -4.70 11.94
CA ILE A 419 -0.75 -5.96 11.39
C ILE A 419 0.33 -6.65 10.60
N VAL A 420 0.30 -7.98 10.68
CA VAL A 420 1.09 -8.86 9.81
C VAL A 420 0.13 -9.73 9.03
N SER A 421 0.36 -9.81 7.73
CA SER A 421 -0.48 -10.55 6.80
C SER A 421 0.33 -11.52 5.95
N VAL A 422 -0.32 -12.63 5.59
CA VAL A 422 0.18 -13.61 4.62
C VAL A 422 -0.88 -13.67 3.53
N GLY A 423 -0.55 -13.14 2.34
CA GLY A 423 -1.55 -12.80 1.33
C GLY A 423 -2.53 -11.74 1.84
N ASP A 424 -3.81 -11.98 1.61
CA ASP A 424 -4.93 -11.12 2.00
C ASP A 424 -5.38 -11.30 3.45
N THR A 425 -4.77 -12.22 4.20
CA THR A 425 -5.22 -12.62 5.52
C THR A 425 -4.31 -12.05 6.60
N VAL A 426 -4.90 -11.35 7.58
CA VAL A 426 -4.18 -10.89 8.79
C VAL A 426 -3.93 -12.06 9.72
N VAL A 427 -2.66 -12.40 9.96
CA VAL A 427 -2.23 -13.50 10.84
C VAL A 427 -1.79 -13.03 12.22
N SER A 428 -1.47 -11.74 12.37
CA SER A 428 -1.11 -11.12 13.64
C SER A 428 -1.59 -9.66 13.68
N ARG A 429 -2.00 -9.21 14.87
CA ARG A 429 -2.40 -7.83 15.13
C ARG A 429 -1.96 -7.43 16.54
N VAL A 430 -1.16 -6.38 16.63
CA VAL A 430 -0.84 -5.70 17.89
C VAL A 430 -1.66 -4.42 17.94
N GLU A 431 -2.66 -4.42 18.81
CA GLU A 431 -3.65 -3.33 18.90
C GLU A 431 -3.20 -2.16 19.77
N ALA A 432 -3.75 -0.99 19.47
CA ALA A 432 -3.76 0.20 20.32
C ALA A 432 -2.37 0.74 20.72
N VAL A 433 -1.41 0.71 19.80
CA VAL A 433 -0.07 1.26 20.01
C VAL A 433 -0.05 2.74 19.62
N ARG A 434 0.46 3.61 20.49
CA ARG A 434 0.57 5.05 20.19
C ARG A 434 1.82 5.34 19.37
N LEU A 435 1.77 5.05 18.07
CA LEU A 435 2.91 5.16 17.15
C LEU A 435 3.07 6.56 16.56
N CYS A 436 1.99 7.27 16.29
CA CYS A 436 2.01 8.67 15.85
C CYS A 436 2.42 9.60 17.01
N SER A 437 3.71 9.65 17.30
CA SER A 437 4.29 10.46 18.38
C SER A 437 5.63 11.05 17.95
N SER A 438 6.12 12.06 18.68
CA SER A 438 7.44 12.64 18.41
C SER A 438 8.59 11.67 18.72
N GLN A 439 8.33 10.61 19.49
CA GLN A 439 9.30 9.57 19.82
C GLN A 439 9.28 8.46 18.76
N GLN A 440 10.47 7.94 18.45
CA GLN A 440 10.61 6.74 17.63
C GLN A 440 10.13 5.51 18.40
N SER A 441 9.53 4.57 17.69
CA SER A 441 9.09 3.28 18.22
C SER A 441 9.92 2.15 17.59
N HIS A 442 10.21 1.13 18.38
CA HIS A 442 10.94 -0.05 17.92
C HIS A 442 9.98 -1.24 17.77
N VAL A 443 10.03 -1.88 16.61
CA VAL A 443 9.23 -3.06 16.27
C VAL A 443 10.18 -4.16 15.83
N VAL A 444 10.08 -5.32 16.45
CA VAL A 444 10.89 -6.49 16.10
C VAL A 444 9.95 -7.60 15.64
N LEU A 445 10.28 -8.22 14.51
CA LEU A 445 9.55 -9.37 13.99
C LEU A 445 10.54 -10.47 13.63
N GLY A 446 10.26 -11.69 14.08
CA GLY A 446 10.90 -12.90 13.58
C GLY A 446 9.86 -13.77 12.87
N VAL A 447 10.15 -14.22 11.66
CA VAL A 447 9.31 -15.22 10.97
C VAL A 447 10.16 -16.26 10.25
N ASN A 448 9.74 -17.52 10.38
CA ASN A 448 10.26 -18.65 9.62
C ASN A 448 9.10 -19.60 9.25
N ARG A 449 9.41 -20.77 8.71
CA ARG A 449 8.42 -21.79 8.32
C ARG A 449 7.44 -22.23 9.42
N ASN A 450 7.83 -22.12 10.69
CA ASN A 450 7.10 -22.71 11.81
C ASN A 450 6.58 -21.66 12.81
N ASN A 451 7.21 -20.49 12.88
CA ASN A 451 6.90 -19.48 13.89
C ASN A 451 6.79 -18.08 13.30
N LEU A 452 6.05 -17.24 14.04
CA LEU A 452 5.97 -15.81 13.84
C LEU A 452 5.95 -15.15 15.22
N GLU A 453 6.88 -14.25 15.44
CA GLU A 453 7.06 -13.52 16.68
C GLU A 453 7.02 -12.03 16.37
N LEU A 454 6.27 -11.25 17.15
CA LEU A 454 6.13 -9.81 16.98
C LEU A 454 6.23 -9.11 18.33
N TRP A 455 7.15 -8.18 18.42
CA TRP A 455 7.50 -7.48 19.65
C TRP A 455 7.46 -5.97 19.42
N THR A 456 6.88 -5.25 20.37
CA THR A 456 6.93 -3.78 20.42
C THR A 456 7.43 -3.34 21.79
N SER A 457 7.90 -2.10 21.92
CA SER A 457 8.33 -1.54 23.20
C SER A 457 7.24 -1.49 24.28
N LEU A 458 5.97 -1.66 23.92
CA LEU A 458 4.81 -1.50 24.80
C LEU A 458 4.01 -2.79 25.00
N LYS A 459 4.17 -3.80 24.13
CA LYS A 459 3.38 -5.04 24.15
C LYS A 459 4.13 -6.18 23.46
N GLU A 460 4.08 -7.35 24.09
CA GLU A 460 4.58 -8.63 23.60
C GLU A 460 3.37 -9.51 23.25
N ASP A 461 3.18 -9.80 21.96
CA ASP A 461 2.13 -10.70 21.49
C ASP A 461 2.81 -11.90 20.83
N ILE A 462 2.81 -13.05 21.51
CA ILE A 462 3.28 -14.33 20.95
C ILE A 462 2.05 -15.05 20.39
N ILE A 463 2.02 -15.28 19.07
CA ILE A 463 0.86 -15.88 18.40
C ILE A 463 1.18 -17.31 17.99
N PHE A 464 0.50 -18.27 18.64
CA PHE A 464 0.46 -19.67 18.20
C PHE A 464 -0.98 -20.06 17.86
N SER A 465 -1.21 -20.44 16.62
CA SER A 465 -2.46 -21.07 16.16
C SER A 465 -2.13 -22.12 15.10
N GLU A 466 -2.84 -23.24 15.07
CA GLU A 466 -2.73 -24.22 13.97
C GLU A 466 -3.03 -23.61 12.60
N ASP A 467 -3.83 -22.53 12.56
CA ASP A 467 -4.09 -21.77 11.33
C ASP A 467 -2.81 -21.09 10.80
N LEU A 468 -1.93 -20.64 11.70
CA LEU A 468 -0.69 -19.95 11.33
C LEU A 468 0.24 -20.84 10.50
N GLN A 469 0.35 -22.14 10.81
CA GLN A 469 1.18 -23.05 10.03
C GLN A 469 0.67 -23.23 8.59
N ARG A 470 -0.65 -23.33 8.42
CA ARG A 470 -1.25 -23.42 7.07
C ARG A 470 -1.03 -22.14 6.27
N ARG A 471 -1.12 -20.98 6.94
CA ARG A 471 -0.83 -19.68 6.31
C ARG A 471 0.64 -19.58 5.94
N LEU A 472 1.56 -19.88 6.85
CA LEU A 472 3.00 -19.81 6.61
C LEU A 472 3.47 -20.76 5.49
N ALA A 473 2.73 -21.81 5.16
CA ALA A 473 3.02 -22.64 3.98
C ALA A 473 2.96 -21.86 2.65
N ILE A 474 2.12 -20.81 2.56
CA ILE A 474 2.06 -19.91 1.39
C ILE A 474 3.38 -19.14 1.26
N LEU A 475 3.86 -18.60 2.37
CA LEU A 475 5.14 -17.91 2.42
C LEU A 475 6.30 -18.88 2.15
N ASP A 476 6.28 -20.07 2.76
CA ASP A 476 7.30 -21.10 2.56
C ASP A 476 7.43 -21.51 1.08
N GLU A 477 6.30 -21.68 0.37
CA GLU A 477 6.31 -21.96 -1.06
C GLU A 477 6.88 -20.79 -1.87
N ALA A 478 6.51 -19.56 -1.54
CA ALA A 478 7.05 -18.37 -2.21
C ALA A 478 8.58 -18.24 -2.01
N MET A 479 9.09 -18.60 -0.83
CA MET A 479 10.52 -18.54 -0.48
C MET A 479 11.38 -19.58 -1.22
N LYS A 480 10.78 -20.58 -1.87
CA LYS A 480 11.48 -21.49 -2.81
C LYS A 480 11.81 -20.82 -4.14
N GLY A 481 11.11 -19.73 -4.47
CA GLY A 481 11.30 -18.94 -5.68
C GLY A 481 11.96 -17.58 -5.41
N PRO A 482 12.05 -16.73 -6.44
CA PRO A 482 12.52 -15.36 -6.27
C PRO A 482 11.52 -14.54 -5.47
N VAL A 483 12.00 -13.93 -4.39
CA VAL A 483 11.24 -13.00 -3.54
C VAL A 483 11.96 -11.66 -3.51
N ALA A 484 11.22 -10.59 -3.77
CA ALA A 484 11.72 -9.23 -3.67
C ALA A 484 11.22 -8.56 -2.40
N THR A 485 12.09 -7.80 -1.75
CA THR A 485 11.77 -7.07 -0.53
C THR A 485 11.39 -5.64 -0.89
N TYR A 486 10.23 -5.19 -0.42
CA TYR A 486 9.74 -3.83 -0.61
C TYR A 486 9.60 -3.10 0.71
N LEU A 487 10.04 -1.85 0.74
CA LEU A 487 9.88 -0.93 1.87
C LEU A 487 8.98 0.24 1.46
N GLY A 488 8.14 0.67 2.39
CA GLY A 488 7.31 1.87 2.25
C GLY A 488 6.04 1.70 1.42
N GLY A 489 5.75 0.48 0.95
CA GLY A 489 4.60 0.18 0.09
C GLY A 489 4.72 -1.17 -0.61
N ILE A 490 3.83 -1.39 -1.57
CA ILE A 490 3.85 -2.53 -2.50
C ILE A 490 3.85 -2.00 -3.95
N PRO A 491 4.40 -2.76 -4.92
CA PRO A 491 4.37 -2.39 -6.35
C PRO A 491 2.95 -2.41 -6.92
N ASP A 492 2.79 -2.18 -8.22
CA ASP A 492 1.51 -2.27 -8.93
C ASP A 492 1.06 -3.72 -9.10
N ILE A 493 0.45 -4.25 -8.04
CA ILE A 493 -0.17 -5.58 -7.94
C ILE A 493 -1.63 -5.43 -7.50
N PRO A 494 -2.47 -6.48 -7.63
CA PRO A 494 -3.88 -6.42 -7.25
C PRO A 494 -4.07 -5.87 -5.82
N PHE A 495 -5.00 -4.94 -5.65
CA PHE A 495 -5.29 -4.30 -4.36
C PHE A 495 -5.81 -5.29 -3.30
N SER A 496 -6.30 -6.45 -3.72
CA SER A 496 -6.70 -7.56 -2.85
C SER A 496 -5.53 -8.46 -2.42
N ALA A 497 -4.31 -8.25 -2.94
CA ALA A 497 -3.17 -9.11 -2.64
C ALA A 497 -2.72 -9.01 -1.17
N THR A 498 -3.09 -7.95 -0.47
CA THR A 498 -2.83 -7.73 0.97
C THR A 498 -3.89 -6.80 1.56
N PRO A 499 -4.18 -6.85 2.88
CA PRO A 499 -5.18 -5.97 3.51
C PRO A 499 -4.90 -4.47 3.38
N VAL A 500 -3.64 -4.06 3.21
CA VAL A 500 -3.23 -2.65 3.13
C VAL A 500 -2.39 -2.43 1.89
N ASN A 501 -2.82 -1.52 1.03
CA ASN A 501 -2.12 -1.16 -0.20
C ASN A 501 -1.62 0.30 -0.21
N ALA A 502 -1.74 1.00 0.92
CA ALA A 502 -1.29 2.38 1.08
C ALA A 502 0.23 2.47 1.26
N PHE A 503 0.81 3.54 0.73
CA PHE A 503 2.21 3.86 0.98
C PHE A 503 2.40 4.29 2.44
N TYR A 504 3.52 3.91 3.02
CA TYR A 504 3.91 4.37 4.34
C TYR A 504 4.39 5.82 4.27
N SER A 505 3.95 6.62 5.23
CA SER A 505 4.31 8.01 5.42
C SER A 505 4.93 8.19 6.81
N GLY A 506 6.20 8.58 6.87
CA GLY A 506 6.95 8.77 8.11
C GLY A 506 8.45 8.49 8.01
N CYS A 507 9.13 8.55 9.15
CA CYS A 507 10.53 8.12 9.25
C CYS A 507 10.60 6.62 9.53
N MET A 508 11.44 5.88 8.81
CA MET A 508 11.64 4.45 9.06
C MET A 508 13.06 4.01 8.75
N GLU A 509 13.72 3.38 9.71
CA GLU A 509 14.98 2.65 9.52
C GLU A 509 14.70 1.15 9.64
N VAL A 510 15.28 0.35 8.74
CA VAL A 510 15.00 -1.10 8.65
C VAL A 510 16.29 -1.90 8.72
N ASN A 511 16.34 -2.85 9.65
CA ASN A 511 17.37 -3.85 9.74
C ASN A 511 16.78 -5.23 9.40
N VAL A 512 17.46 -5.97 8.52
CA VAL A 512 17.08 -7.31 8.12
C VAL A 512 18.23 -8.27 8.43
N ASN A 513 17.95 -9.31 9.22
CA ASN A 513 18.91 -10.35 9.58
C ASN A 513 20.23 -9.80 10.16
N GLY A 514 20.17 -8.70 10.91
CA GLY A 514 21.32 -8.05 11.54
C GLY A 514 22.00 -6.98 10.67
N VAL A 515 21.59 -6.82 9.41
CA VAL A 515 22.14 -5.84 8.46
C VAL A 515 21.19 -4.66 8.33
N GLN A 516 21.69 -3.45 8.63
CA GLN A 516 20.95 -2.21 8.37
C GLN A 516 20.83 -2.02 6.85
N LEU A 517 19.62 -1.84 6.36
CA LEU A 517 19.41 -1.56 4.93
C LEU A 517 19.75 -0.11 4.63
N ASP A 518 20.60 0.07 3.63
CA ASP A 518 20.91 1.37 3.03
C ASP A 518 20.04 1.57 1.79
N LEU A 519 19.24 2.63 1.78
CA LEU A 519 18.35 2.96 0.67
C LEU A 519 19.10 3.36 -0.61
N ASP A 520 20.36 3.78 -0.50
CA ASP A 520 21.19 4.06 -1.65
C ASP A 520 21.80 2.80 -2.26
N GLU A 521 21.70 1.64 -1.59
CA GLU A 521 22.03 0.31 -2.13
C GLU A 521 20.80 -0.45 -2.66
N ALA A 522 19.61 0.19 -2.64
CA ALA A 522 18.40 -0.40 -3.20
C ALA A 522 18.56 -0.69 -4.70
N ILE A 523 17.86 -1.71 -5.21
CA ILE A 523 17.77 -1.96 -6.66
C ILE A 523 17.03 -0.79 -7.34
N SER A 524 15.98 -0.30 -6.68
CA SER A 524 15.23 0.87 -7.09
C SER A 524 14.66 1.58 -5.87
N LYS A 525 14.65 2.90 -5.89
CA LYS A 525 14.06 3.77 -4.86
C LYS A 525 13.29 4.88 -5.55
N HIS A 526 12.05 5.15 -5.12
CA HIS A 526 11.31 6.30 -5.60
C HIS A 526 12.03 7.60 -5.23
N ASP A 527 12.16 8.56 -6.16
CA ASP A 527 13.01 9.74 -5.99
C ASP A 527 12.61 10.64 -4.80
N ASP A 528 11.36 10.57 -4.34
CA ASP A 528 10.90 11.36 -3.19
C ASP A 528 11.34 10.78 -1.83
N ILE A 529 11.78 9.52 -1.80
CA ILE A 529 12.27 8.87 -0.59
C ILE A 529 13.68 9.38 -0.30
N ARG A 530 13.87 9.92 0.92
CA ARG A 530 15.18 10.39 1.40
C ARG A 530 15.86 9.26 2.16
N ALA A 531 17.11 8.97 1.80
CA ALA A 531 17.83 7.80 2.30
C ALA A 531 18.27 7.96 3.77
N HIS A 532 18.77 9.14 4.14
CA HIS A 532 19.50 9.35 5.38
C HIS A 532 19.03 10.57 6.18
N SER A 533 18.10 11.37 5.63
CA SER A 533 17.52 12.54 6.29
C SER A 533 16.01 12.44 6.48
N CYS A 534 15.56 12.54 7.74
CA CYS A 534 14.15 12.64 8.06
C CYS A 534 13.75 14.04 8.54
N PRO A 535 12.64 14.62 8.06
CA PRO A 535 12.16 15.90 8.59
C PRO A 535 11.88 15.84 10.09
N SER A 536 12.17 16.94 10.77
CA SER A 536 11.82 17.13 12.19
C SER A 536 10.31 17.25 12.37
N VAL A 537 9.81 16.92 13.56
CA VAL A 537 8.40 17.12 13.92
C VAL A 537 8.07 18.61 13.97
N TRP A 538 6.91 19.01 13.46
CA TRP A 538 6.43 20.38 13.56
C TRP A 538 6.23 20.75 15.02
N LYS A 539 6.92 21.79 15.50
CA LYS A 539 6.67 22.37 16.82
C LYS A 539 5.86 23.64 16.60
N ASP A 540 4.60 23.65 17.05
CA ASP A 540 3.84 24.89 17.10
C ASP A 540 4.57 25.86 18.04
N THR A 541 5.12 26.93 17.47
CA THR A 541 5.72 28.04 18.21
C THR A 541 4.67 28.98 18.82
N SER A 542 3.39 28.58 18.85
CA SER A 542 2.28 29.36 19.39
C SER A 542 1.90 29.03 20.83
N SER A 543 2.75 28.33 21.59
CA SER A 543 2.54 28.09 23.03
C SER A 543 3.80 28.41 23.87
N SER A 544 4.34 29.61 23.70
CA SER A 544 5.33 30.21 24.61
C SER A 544 4.88 31.59 25.04
#